data_AF-A0AAV4DMZ4-F1
#
_entry.id   AF-A0AAV4DMZ4-F1
#
_cell.length_a   1.000
_cell.length_b   1.000
_cell.length_c   1.000
_cell.angle_alpha   90.00
_cell.angle_beta   90.00
_cell.angle_gamma   90.00
#
_symmetry.space_group_name_H-M   'P 1'
#
loop_
_entity.id
_entity.type
_entity.pdbx_description
1 polymer ?
#
loop_
_entity_poly.entity_id
_entity_poly.type
_entity_poly.pdbx_seq_one_letter_code
_entity_poly.pdbx_strand_id
1 'polypeptide(L)'
;MKDTRRGAETLQLASESLLAINKRGLQGKFKIWCLQFMLIPKLLWPLSFFDICSSTVEAIEAKINKYTRKWLRVPPGLSGVAIYCRKAKLKLPMKSILEED
;
A
#
# COMPACT_ATOMS: atom_id res chain seq x y z
N MET A 1 18.87 2.02 -16.77
CA MET A 1 19.24 3.03 -15.75
C MET A 1 17.94 3.33 -15.01
N LYS A 2 17.74 2.78 -13.81
CA LYS A 2 16.46 2.88 -13.09
C LYS A 2 16.18 4.34 -12.72
N ASP A 3 14.94 4.80 -12.88
CA ASP A 3 14.57 6.20 -12.70
C ASP A 3 14.38 6.53 -11.21
N THR A 4 15.47 7.00 -10.57
CA THR A 4 15.49 7.37 -9.15
C THR A 4 14.56 8.54 -8.81
N ARG A 5 14.36 9.48 -9.75
CA ARG A 5 13.57 10.69 -9.48
C ARG A 5 12.08 10.35 -9.44
N ARG A 6 11.57 9.63 -10.45
CA ARG A 6 10.16 9.21 -10.49
C ARG A 6 9.82 8.25 -9.36
N GLY A 7 10.77 7.40 -8.96
CA GLY A 7 10.63 6.57 -7.76
C GLY A 7 10.44 7.40 -6.48
N ALA A 8 11.25 8.44 -6.28
CA ALA A 8 11.13 9.33 -5.12
C ALA A 8 9.79 10.10 -5.10
N GLU A 9 9.37 10.63 -6.26
CA GLU A 9 8.08 11.32 -6.42
C GLU A 9 6.90 10.38 -6.08
N THR A 10 6.94 9.12 -6.55
CA THR A 10 5.91 8.11 -6.27
C THR A 10 5.86 7.74 -4.78
N LEU A 11 7.02 7.60 -4.13
CA LEU A 11 7.12 7.33 -2.69
C LEU A 11 6.57 8.50 -1.86
N GLN A 12 6.83 9.73 -2.29
CA GLN A 12 6.29 10.94 -1.64
C GLN A 12 4.77 10.99 -1.77
N LEU A 13 4.25 10.80 -2.99
CA LEU A 13 2.80 10.71 -3.25
C LEU A 13 2.12 9.66 -2.37
N ALA A 14 2.71 8.47 -2.26
CA ALA A 14 2.19 7.40 -1.39
C ALA A 14 2.15 7.85 0.07
N SER A 15 3.22 8.49 0.55
CA SER A 15 3.35 8.94 1.94
C SER A 15 2.32 10.01 2.30
N GLU A 16 2.16 11.01 1.43
CA GLU A 16 1.21 12.11 1.62
C GLU A 16 -0.24 11.61 1.56
N SER A 17 -0.55 10.74 0.60
CA SER A 17 -1.89 10.17 0.44
C SER A 17 -2.27 9.29 1.65
N LEU A 18 -1.37 8.44 2.12
CA LEU A 18 -1.59 7.62 3.33
C LEU A 18 -1.80 8.48 4.57
N LEU A 19 -1.02 9.56 4.73
CA LEU A 19 -1.18 10.49 5.83
C LEU A 19 -2.53 11.21 5.76
N ALA A 20 -2.95 11.64 4.55
CA ALA A 20 -4.24 12.27 4.33
C ALA A 20 -5.40 11.34 4.71
N ILE A 21 -5.39 10.08 4.26
CA ILE A 21 -6.39 9.07 4.63
C ILE A 21 -6.37 8.83 6.15
N ASN A 22 -5.18 8.71 6.74
CA ASN A 22 -5.05 8.47 8.18
C ASN A 22 -5.65 9.59 9.03
N LYS A 23 -5.48 10.86 8.61
CA LYS A 23 -6.01 12.04 9.30
C LYS A 23 -7.53 12.16 9.24
N ARG A 24 -8.21 11.49 8.29
CA ARG A 24 -9.68 11.50 8.24
C ARG A 24 -10.27 10.72 9.43
N GLY A 25 -11.39 11.20 9.98
CA GLY A 25 -12.16 10.55 11.06
C GLY A 25 -12.93 9.29 10.63
N LEU A 26 -12.48 8.60 9.59
CA LEU A 26 -13.13 7.41 9.05
C LEU A 26 -12.82 6.16 9.89
N GLN A 27 -13.76 5.23 9.93
CA GLN A 27 -13.53 3.89 10.48
C GLN A 27 -12.45 3.15 9.66
N GLY A 28 -11.74 2.21 10.29
CA GLY A 28 -10.63 1.48 9.66
C GLY A 28 -11.00 0.82 8.32
N LYS A 29 -12.16 0.18 8.25
CA LYS A 29 -12.66 -0.46 7.01
C LYS A 29 -12.79 0.52 5.84
N PHE A 30 -13.23 1.76 6.08
CA PHE A 30 -13.37 2.78 5.04
C PHE A 30 -12.01 3.34 4.62
N LYS A 31 -11.04 3.42 5.54
CA LYS A 31 -9.65 3.79 5.19
C LYS A 31 -9.00 2.73 4.30
N ILE A 32 -9.23 1.45 4.59
CA ILE A 32 -8.79 0.34 3.74
C ILE A 32 -9.45 0.39 2.37
N TRP A 33 -10.74 0.70 2.30
CA TRP A 33 -11.44 0.91 1.04
C TRP A 33 -10.79 2.03 0.21
N CYS A 34 -10.53 3.20 0.81
CA CYS A 34 -9.83 4.30 0.12
C CYS A 34 -8.43 3.89 -0.35
N LEU A 35 -7.69 3.15 0.47
CA LEU A 35 -6.39 2.61 0.09
C LEU A 35 -6.51 1.71 -1.15
N GLN A 36 -7.43 0.74 -1.11
CA GLN A 36 -7.56 -0.30 -2.13
C GLN A 36 -8.10 0.25 -3.46
N PHE A 37 -9.09 1.14 -3.41
CA PHE A 37 -9.83 1.57 -4.60
C PHE A 37 -9.45 2.98 -5.09
N MET A 38 -8.72 3.77 -4.29
CA MET A 38 -8.27 5.10 -4.72
C MET A 38 -6.75 5.17 -4.81
N LEU A 39 -6.05 4.80 -3.74
CA LEU A 39 -4.60 4.99 -3.68
C LEU A 39 -3.82 3.96 -4.49
N ILE A 40 -4.12 2.67 -4.32
CA ILE A 40 -3.41 1.60 -5.04
C ILE A 40 -3.50 1.79 -6.58
N PRO A 41 -4.69 2.03 -7.18
CA PRO A 41 -4.77 2.29 -8.62
C PRO A 41 -3.95 3.51 -9.07
N LYS A 42 -3.92 4.57 -8.24
CA LYS A 42 -3.11 5.77 -8.51
C LYS A 42 -1.61 5.51 -8.45
N LEU A 43 -1.16 4.58 -7.60
CA LEU A 43 0.24 4.19 -7.48
C LEU A 43 0.65 3.16 -8.54
N LEU A 44 -0.25 2.27 -8.95
CA LEU A 44 0.02 1.29 -10.00
C LEU A 44 0.39 1.98 -11.32
N TRP A 45 -0.29 3.08 -11.68
CA TRP A 45 0.02 3.81 -12.92
C TRP A 45 1.52 4.18 -13.05
N PRO A 46 2.14 4.97 -12.16
CA PRO A 46 3.57 5.26 -12.28
C PRO A 46 4.46 4.01 -12.13
N LEU A 47 4.04 3.00 -11.36
CA LEU A 47 4.81 1.77 -11.17
C LEU A 47 4.84 0.87 -12.42
N SER A 48 3.77 0.83 -13.20
CA SER A 48 3.69 0.04 -14.44
C SER A 48 4.38 0.72 -15.62
N PHE A 49 4.39 2.06 -15.67
CA PHE A 49 4.91 2.81 -16.81
C PHE A 49 6.39 3.20 -16.67
N PHE A 50 6.95 3.21 -15.46
CA PHE A 50 8.32 3.63 -15.22
C PHE A 50 9.16 2.49 -14.63
N ASP A 51 10.41 2.39 -15.07
CA ASP A 51 11.39 1.44 -14.52
C ASP A 51 11.88 1.93 -13.14
N ILE A 52 11.01 1.80 -12.15
CA ILE A 52 11.25 2.17 -10.75
C ILE A 52 11.96 1.03 -10.03
N CYS A 53 12.92 1.36 -9.17
CA CYS A 53 13.60 0.38 -8.34
C CYS A 53 12.64 -0.44 -7.47
N SER A 54 12.79 -1.77 -7.49
CA SER A 54 12.05 -2.70 -6.63
C SER A 54 12.12 -2.33 -5.15
N SER A 55 13.28 -1.84 -4.68
CA SER A 55 13.44 -1.34 -3.30
C SER A 55 12.54 -0.16 -2.96
N THR A 56 12.23 0.71 -3.93
CA THR A 56 11.27 1.80 -3.76
C THR A 56 9.85 1.25 -3.64
N VAL A 57 9.49 0.25 -4.44
CA VAL A 57 8.18 -0.40 -4.39
C VAL A 57 7.97 -1.12 -3.07
N GLU A 58 8.98 -1.86 -2.60
CA GLU A 58 9.01 -2.49 -1.27
C GLU A 58 8.85 -1.46 -0.14
N ALA A 59 9.50 -0.30 -0.25
CA ALA A 59 9.36 0.78 0.73
C ALA A 59 7.94 1.38 0.75
N ILE A 60 7.28 1.49 -0.41
CA ILE A 60 5.88 1.90 -0.53
C ILE A 60 4.98 0.86 0.16
N GLU A 61 5.16 -0.42 -0.15
CA GLU A 61 4.36 -1.50 0.43
C GLU A 61 4.56 -1.62 1.95
N ALA A 62 5.80 -1.46 2.45
CA ALA A 62 6.08 -1.43 3.88
C ALA A 62 5.30 -0.31 4.61
N LYS A 63 5.21 0.88 4.00
CA LYS A 63 4.39 1.99 4.54
C LYS A 63 2.91 1.63 4.53
N ILE A 64 2.41 1.06 3.44
CA ILE A 64 1.02 0.62 3.32
C ILE A 64 0.68 -0.42 4.39
N ASN A 65 1.54 -1.42 4.58
CA ASN A 65 1.40 -2.44 5.61
C ASN A 65 1.32 -1.84 7.01
N LYS A 66 2.16 -0.85 7.32
CA LYS A 66 2.13 -0.15 8.62
C LYS A 66 0.78 0.55 8.87
N TYR A 67 0.26 1.27 7.88
CA TYR A 67 -1.04 1.95 8.01
C TYR A 67 -2.20 0.96 8.05
N THR A 68 -2.15 -0.09 7.24
CA THR A 68 -3.13 -1.17 7.22
C THR A 68 -3.26 -1.81 8.60
N ARG A 69 -2.12 -2.17 9.21
CA ARG A 69 -2.10 -2.76 10.56
C ARG A 69 -2.74 -1.82 11.59
N LYS A 70 -2.38 -0.54 11.53
CA LYS A 70 -2.93 0.50 12.41
C LYS A 70 -4.45 0.66 12.23
N TRP A 71 -4.95 0.71 11.00
CA TRP A 71 -6.36 0.97 10.72
C TRP A 71 -7.24 -0.24 11.04
N LEU A 72 -6.74 -1.45 10.80
CA LEU A 72 -7.44 -2.69 11.14
C LEU A 72 -7.26 -3.13 12.60
N ARG A 73 -6.42 -2.40 13.37
CA ARG A 73 -6.05 -2.75 14.76
C ARG A 73 -5.51 -4.17 14.90
N VAL A 74 -4.79 -4.65 13.89
CA VAL A 74 -4.12 -5.96 13.95
C VAL A 74 -2.74 -5.83 14.62
N PRO A 75 -2.21 -6.91 15.22
CA PRO A 75 -0.90 -6.88 15.87
C PRO A 75 0.24 -6.47 14.92
N PRO A 76 1.25 -5.74 15.42
CA PRO A 76 2.40 -5.35 14.60
C PRO A 76 3.23 -6.56 14.14
N GLY A 77 3.14 -7.72 14.82
CA GLY A 77 3.81 -8.96 14.43
C GLY A 77 3.13 -9.74 13.30
N LEU A 78 1.94 -9.34 12.84
CA LEU A 78 1.27 -9.99 11.71
C LEU A 78 2.14 -9.84 10.44
N SER A 79 2.47 -10.93 9.76
CA SER A 79 3.31 -10.86 8.55
C SER A 79 2.60 -10.15 7.40
N GLY A 80 3.36 -9.51 6.50
CA GLY A 80 2.80 -8.93 5.27
C GLY A 80 2.10 -9.97 4.41
N VAL A 81 2.66 -11.19 4.34
CA VAL A 81 2.05 -12.33 3.66
C VAL A 81 0.64 -12.64 4.18
N ALA A 82 0.44 -12.59 5.51
CA ALA A 82 -0.88 -12.82 6.09
C ALA A 82 -1.89 -11.70 5.74
N ILE A 83 -1.43 -10.47 5.47
CA ILE A 83 -2.30 -9.36 5.05
C ILE A 83 -2.89 -9.60 3.67
N TYR A 84 -2.08 -10.15 2.74
CA TYR A 84 -2.47 -10.37 1.35
C TYR A 84 -2.92 -11.80 1.05
N CYS A 85 -2.92 -12.69 2.05
CA CYS A 85 -3.20 -14.11 1.86
C CYS A 85 -4.65 -14.36 1.39
N ARG A 86 -4.81 -14.88 0.17
CA ARG A 86 -6.12 -15.29 -0.38
C ARG A 86 -6.53 -16.71 -0.03
N LYS A 87 -5.60 -17.54 0.48
CA LYS A 87 -5.83 -18.95 0.80
C LYS A 87 -6.17 -19.20 2.28
N ALA A 88 -5.96 -18.22 3.16
CA ALA A 88 -6.30 -18.34 4.57
C ALA A 88 -7.83 -18.37 4.78
N LYS A 89 -8.26 -18.95 5.92
CA LYS A 89 -9.68 -18.93 6.34
C LYS A 89 -10.18 -17.50 6.60
N LEU A 90 -9.32 -16.65 7.16
CA LEU A 90 -9.56 -15.22 7.32
C LEU A 90 -8.82 -14.48 6.21
N LYS A 91 -9.57 -13.79 5.35
CA LYS A 91 -9.03 -13.05 4.20
C LYS A 91 -9.31 -11.57 4.41
N LEU A 92 -8.30 -10.75 4.23
CA LEU A 92 -8.51 -9.31 4.13
C LEU A 92 -8.80 -8.96 2.67
N PRO A 93 -9.69 -7.99 2.40
CA PRO A 93 -9.97 -7.52 1.04
C PRO A 93 -8.84 -6.60 0.56
N MET A 94 -7.62 -7.12 0.52
CA MET A 94 -6.38 -6.40 0.24
C MET A 94 -5.63 -7.08 -0.89
N LYS A 95 -5.17 -6.29 -1.86
CA LYS A 95 -4.21 -6.75 -2.87
C LYS A 95 -2.84 -6.12 -2.59
N SER A 96 -1.79 -6.90 -2.80
CA SER A 96 -0.42 -6.37 -2.78
C SER A 96 -0.21 -5.47 -3.99
N ILE A 97 0.67 -4.46 -3.86
CA ILE A 97 1.12 -3.66 -5.01
C ILE A 97 2.14 -4.44 -5.85
N LEU A 98 2.80 -5.45 -5.26
CA LEU A 98 3.78 -6.29 -5.94
C LEU A 98 3.13 -7.44 -6.72
N GLU A 99 1.88 -7.80 -6.42
CA GLU A 99 1.11 -8.75 -7.21
C GLU A 99 0.58 -8.02 -8.45
N GLU A 100 1.26 -8.16 -9.59
CA GLU A 100 0.66 -7.88 -10.90
C GLU A 100 -0.50 -8.87 -11.13
N ASP A 101 -1.67 -8.35 -11.53
CA ASP A 101 -2.83 -9.18 -11.92
C ASP A 101 -2.58 -9.79 -13.33
#